data_AF-A0A2D0HDH8-F1
#
_entry.id   AF-A0A2D0HDH8-F1
#
_cell.length_a   1.000
_cell.length_b   1.000
_cell.length_c   1.000
_cell.angle_alpha   90.00
_cell.angle_beta   90.00
_cell.angle_gamma   90.00
#
_symmetry.space_group_name_H-M   'P 1'
#
loop_
_entity.id
_entity.type
_entity.pdbx_description
1 polymer ?
#
loop_
_entity_poly.entity_id
_entity_poly.type
_entity_poly.pdbx_seq_one_letter_code
_entity_poly.pdbx_strand_id
1 'polypeptide(L)'
;MVDGTRQEAAPNQKGVCCFCGSPTSSRCGDHNAWHWAHDSLKLCNYWWEKETDWHKLWKSYFPIKNQEIIHFDKVTGEKHIADIKTDNAMVIEVQNSPMTEKELALRENFYGKMFWVVNGHEFKNNFYILSKLPNPSCSFFKDISFFQQVVTRYKNKKNIYYPPLRFFKKPYLHNDFNEMQPAYRIQNQIDENYVGHHLFDWKNPRYVWFKSEKPVFIDFGEDILWWLKKYDDTDLMCVQKICKQKLIRKNGGEYM
;
A
#
# COMPACT_ATOMS: atom_id res chain seq x y z
N MET A 1 -10.93 -14.45 21.62
CA MET A 1 -11.80 -13.74 22.59
C MET A 1 -11.87 -14.58 23.84
N VAL A 2 -11.53 -14.01 25.00
CA VAL A 2 -11.69 -14.63 26.32
C VAL A 2 -12.75 -13.81 27.04
N ASP A 3 -13.83 -14.45 27.51
CA ASP A 3 -14.95 -13.80 28.20
C ASP A 3 -15.52 -12.59 27.44
N GLY A 4 -15.65 -12.71 26.11
CA GLY A 4 -16.17 -11.65 25.24
C GLY A 4 -15.20 -10.50 24.96
N THR A 5 -13.96 -10.55 25.45
CA THR A 5 -12.93 -9.53 25.22
C THR A 5 -11.77 -10.05 24.38
N ARG A 6 -11.18 -9.17 23.57
CA ARG A 6 -9.96 -9.51 22.81
C ARG A 6 -8.76 -9.39 23.75
N GLN A 7 -7.96 -10.45 23.82
CA GLN A 7 -6.79 -10.53 24.68
C GLN A 7 -5.63 -11.14 23.89
N GLU A 8 -4.41 -10.73 24.21
CA GLU A 8 -3.20 -11.41 23.75
C GLU A 8 -3.14 -12.84 24.32
N ALA A 9 -2.42 -13.73 23.64
CA ALA A 9 -2.30 -15.10 24.11
C ALA A 9 -1.44 -15.15 25.37
N ALA A 10 -1.95 -15.69 26.47
CA ALA A 10 -1.19 -16.02 27.67
C ALA A 10 -1.27 -17.54 27.97
N PRO A 11 -0.34 -18.12 28.75
CA PRO A 11 -0.31 -19.56 28.98
C PRO A 11 -1.63 -20.13 29.52
N ASN A 12 -2.02 -21.30 28.99
CA ASN A 12 -3.19 -22.08 29.40
C ASN A 12 -4.55 -21.38 29.23
N GLN A 13 -4.67 -20.42 28.31
CA GLN A 13 -5.94 -19.79 28.04
C GLN A 13 -6.74 -20.51 26.94
N LYS A 14 -8.07 -20.48 27.12
CA LYS A 14 -9.06 -20.86 26.10
C LYS A 14 -9.88 -19.63 25.73
N GLY A 15 -10.28 -19.58 24.48
CA GLY A 15 -11.12 -18.52 23.96
C GLY A 15 -11.93 -19.00 22.77
N VAL A 16 -12.63 -18.06 22.14
CA VAL A 16 -13.32 -18.26 20.87
C VAL A 16 -12.74 -17.35 19.80
N CYS A 17 -12.67 -17.84 18.57
CA CYS A 17 -12.27 -17.05 17.41
C CYS A 17 -13.27 -15.92 17.19
N CYS A 18 -12.77 -14.68 17.07
CA CYS A 18 -13.63 -13.54 16.79
C CYS A 18 -14.29 -13.63 15.40
N PHE A 19 -13.73 -14.42 14.47
CA PHE A 19 -14.26 -14.61 13.12
C PHE A 19 -15.31 -15.72 13.04
N CYS A 20 -14.91 -16.98 13.28
CA CYS A 20 -15.80 -18.13 13.08
C CYS A 20 -16.54 -18.58 14.35
N GLY A 21 -16.26 -17.99 15.51
CA GLY A 21 -16.81 -18.41 16.81
C GLY A 21 -16.29 -19.76 17.32
N SER A 22 -15.43 -20.45 16.55
CA SER A 22 -14.90 -21.76 16.95
C SER A 22 -13.93 -21.62 18.13
N PRO A 23 -13.79 -22.66 18.98
CA PRO A 23 -12.83 -22.67 20.07
C PRO A 23 -11.39 -22.45 19.58
N THR A 24 -10.65 -21.65 20.35
CA THR A 24 -9.23 -21.38 20.17
C THR A 24 -8.48 -21.58 21.48
N SER A 25 -7.25 -22.05 21.38
CA SER A 25 -6.36 -22.29 22.51
C SER A 25 -5.08 -21.46 22.37
N SER A 26 -4.58 -20.88 23.47
CA SER A 26 -3.31 -20.17 23.47
C SER A 26 -2.13 -21.12 23.20
N ARG A 27 -1.26 -20.79 22.25
CA ARG A 27 0.03 -21.46 22.04
C ARG A 27 1.13 -20.52 22.52
N CYS A 28 1.74 -20.89 23.65
CA CYS A 28 2.79 -20.12 24.31
C CYS A 28 4.01 -21.03 24.55
N GLY A 29 5.21 -20.47 24.48
CA GLY A 29 6.46 -21.19 24.76
C GLY A 29 7.69 -20.40 24.31
N ASP A 30 8.87 -20.90 24.63
CA ASP A 30 10.13 -20.17 24.44
C ASP A 30 10.59 -20.10 22.97
N HIS A 31 10.05 -20.97 22.11
CA HIS A 31 10.47 -21.12 20.72
C HIS A 31 9.45 -20.63 19.68
N ASN A 32 8.24 -20.28 20.10
CA ASN A 32 7.16 -19.85 19.20
C ASN A 32 6.58 -18.51 19.66
N ALA A 33 6.31 -17.62 18.71
CA ALA A 33 5.55 -16.40 19.00
C ALA A 33 4.19 -16.78 19.62
N TRP A 34 3.82 -16.12 20.72
CA TRP A 34 2.58 -16.43 21.43
C TRP A 34 1.39 -16.04 20.55
N HIS A 35 0.49 -16.98 20.30
CA HIS A 35 -0.67 -16.77 19.43
C HIS A 35 -1.85 -17.64 19.80
N TRP A 36 -3.04 -17.23 19.36
CA TRP A 36 -4.25 -18.05 19.44
C TRP A 36 -4.28 -19.04 18.27
N ALA A 37 -4.45 -20.32 18.56
CA ALA A 37 -4.60 -21.36 17.54
C ALA A 37 -6.01 -21.95 17.58
N HIS A 38 -6.59 -22.20 16.40
CA HIS A 38 -7.81 -22.99 16.31
C HIS A 38 -7.54 -24.43 16.70
N ASP A 39 -8.48 -25.05 17.42
CA ASP A 39 -8.44 -26.49 17.67
C ASP A 39 -8.76 -27.27 16.37
N SER A 40 -9.50 -26.65 15.43
CA SER A 40 -9.77 -27.13 14.08
C SER A 40 -10.03 -25.98 13.12
N LEU A 41 -9.38 -25.97 11.95
CA LEU A 41 -9.55 -24.95 10.90
C LEU A 41 -10.76 -25.19 9.98
N LYS A 42 -11.49 -26.31 10.13
CA LYS A 42 -12.56 -26.72 9.19
C LYS A 42 -13.64 -25.65 8.95
N LEU A 43 -13.92 -24.81 9.95
CA LEU A 43 -14.93 -23.73 9.92
C LEU A 43 -14.31 -22.32 9.79
N CYS A 44 -12.99 -22.21 9.84
CA CYS A 44 -12.26 -20.93 9.76
C CYS A 44 -11.39 -20.89 8.51
N ASN A 45 -11.99 -21.22 7.37
CA ASN A 45 -11.34 -21.18 6.07
C ASN A 45 -11.91 -20.00 5.30
N TYR A 46 -11.24 -18.85 5.39
CA TYR A 46 -11.08 -17.87 4.32
C TYR A 46 -10.37 -16.65 4.93
N TRP A 47 -9.22 -16.26 4.39
CA TRP A 47 -8.51 -15.00 4.66
C TRP A 47 -7.57 -14.87 5.89
N TRP A 48 -7.26 -15.91 6.67
CA TRP A 48 -6.19 -15.78 7.68
C TRP A 48 -4.82 -16.08 7.08
N GLU A 49 -4.18 -15.06 6.49
CA GLU A 49 -2.73 -15.11 6.25
C GLU A 49 -2.01 -15.30 7.60
N LYS A 50 -0.86 -15.97 7.60
CA LYS A 50 0.02 -15.92 8.78
C LYS A 50 0.47 -14.46 8.93
N GLU A 51 -0.16 -13.79 9.88
CA GLU A 51 0.14 -12.40 10.22
C GLU A 51 1.64 -12.23 10.49
N THR A 52 2.29 -11.40 9.69
CA THR A 52 3.74 -11.13 9.80
C THR A 52 3.99 -10.07 10.88
N ASP A 53 5.24 -9.98 11.37
CA ASP A 53 5.60 -8.93 12.33
C ASP A 53 5.41 -7.52 11.74
N TRP A 54 5.61 -7.36 10.43
CA TRP A 54 5.32 -6.12 9.71
C TRP A 54 3.82 -5.75 9.76
N HIS A 55 2.94 -6.74 9.58
CA HIS A 55 1.49 -6.55 9.64
C HIS A 55 1.04 -6.18 11.06
N LYS A 56 1.56 -6.90 12.07
CA LYS A 56 1.34 -6.59 13.50
C LYS A 56 1.79 -5.19 13.86
N LEU A 57 2.99 -4.80 13.42
CA LEU A 57 3.55 -3.48 13.66
C LEU A 57 2.68 -2.38 13.06
N TRP A 58 2.14 -2.58 11.87
CA TRP A 58 1.22 -1.60 11.27
C TRP A 58 -0.05 -1.40 12.09
N LYS A 59 -0.63 -2.49 12.60
CA LYS A 59 -1.83 -2.42 13.45
C LYS A 59 -1.52 -1.82 14.81
N SER A 60 -0.34 -2.10 15.39
CA SER A 60 0.06 -1.58 16.71
C SER A 60 0.21 -0.06 16.77
N TYR A 61 0.38 0.61 15.62
CA TYR A 61 0.32 2.07 15.54
C TYR A 61 -1.06 2.65 15.85
N PHE A 62 -2.12 1.83 15.95
CA PHE A 62 -3.48 2.30 16.22
C PHE A 62 -4.00 1.72 17.54
N PRO A 63 -4.92 2.42 18.23
CA PRO A 63 -5.51 1.90 19.47
C PRO A 63 -6.18 0.55 19.26
N ILE A 64 -6.13 -0.34 20.27
CA ILE A 64 -6.70 -1.70 20.20
C ILE A 64 -8.17 -1.69 19.75
N LYS A 65 -8.95 -0.70 20.19
CA LYS A 65 -10.37 -0.52 19.81
C LYS A 65 -10.59 -0.31 18.31
N ASN A 66 -9.54 0.04 17.57
CA ASN A 66 -9.57 0.33 16.14
C ASN A 66 -9.00 -0.83 15.30
N GLN A 67 -8.47 -1.89 15.91
CA GLN A 67 -7.82 -3.00 15.18
C GLN A 67 -8.77 -4.20 14.99
N GLU A 68 -8.71 -4.84 13.83
CA GLU A 68 -9.50 -6.04 13.46
C GLU A 68 -11.00 -5.87 13.69
N ILE A 69 -11.55 -4.81 13.10
CA ILE A 69 -12.96 -4.47 13.28
C ILE A 69 -13.82 -5.31 12.35
N ILE A 70 -14.72 -6.08 12.96
CA ILE A 70 -15.67 -6.93 12.24
C ILE A 70 -16.75 -6.06 11.59
N HIS A 71 -16.99 -6.32 10.33
CA HIS A 71 -18.06 -5.76 9.54
C HIS A 71 -18.93 -6.88 8.96
N PHE A 72 -20.21 -6.56 8.79
CA PHE A 72 -21.17 -7.44 8.15
C PHE A 72 -21.76 -6.73 6.95
N ASP A 73 -21.78 -7.42 5.82
CA ASP A 73 -22.55 -6.98 4.66
C ASP A 73 -24.04 -6.94 5.03
N LYS A 74 -24.69 -5.81 4.74
CA LYS A 74 -26.09 -5.60 5.13
C LYS A 74 -27.08 -6.46 4.32
N VAL A 75 -26.66 -6.95 3.16
CA VAL A 75 -27.51 -7.69 2.22
C VAL A 75 -27.23 -9.18 2.29
N THR A 76 -25.96 -9.59 2.18
CA THR A 76 -25.56 -11.00 2.15
C THR A 76 -25.28 -11.57 3.54
N GLY A 77 -25.05 -10.72 4.54
CA GLY A 77 -24.58 -11.14 5.86
C GLY A 77 -23.12 -11.60 5.87
N GLU A 78 -22.39 -11.45 4.77
CA GLU A 78 -20.97 -11.84 4.69
C GLU A 78 -20.15 -11.03 5.69
N LYS A 79 -19.21 -11.71 6.36
CA LYS A 79 -18.37 -11.14 7.40
C LYS A 79 -17.00 -10.79 6.83
N HIS A 80 -16.58 -9.54 7.05
CA HIS A 80 -15.25 -9.04 6.71
C HIS A 80 -14.58 -8.46 7.96
N ILE A 81 -13.26 -8.54 8.06
CA ILE A 81 -12.49 -7.96 9.17
C ILE A 81 -11.55 -6.92 8.58
N ALA A 82 -11.75 -5.67 8.96
CA ALA A 82 -10.84 -4.59 8.60
C ALA A 82 -9.63 -4.62 9.52
N ASP A 83 -8.41 -4.60 8.97
CA ASP A 83 -7.19 -4.55 9.79
C ASP A 83 -7.20 -3.39 10.79
N ILE A 84 -7.54 -2.18 10.30
CA ILE A 84 -7.74 -1.00 11.13
C ILE A 84 -8.98 -0.24 10.64
N LYS A 85 -9.80 0.24 11.57
CA LYS A 85 -10.83 1.24 11.32
C LYS A 85 -10.77 2.34 12.37
N THR A 86 -10.45 3.53 11.90
CA THR A 86 -10.22 4.71 12.74
C THR A 86 -11.53 5.35 13.22
N ASP A 87 -11.44 6.22 14.22
CA ASP A 87 -12.60 6.93 14.77
C ASP A 87 -13.29 7.85 13.74
N ASN A 88 -12.58 8.26 12.68
CA ASN A 88 -13.15 9.03 11.56
C ASN A 88 -13.76 8.14 10.44
N ALA A 89 -13.95 6.85 10.74
CA ALA A 89 -14.45 5.80 9.86
C ALA A 89 -13.58 5.52 8.61
N MET A 90 -12.31 5.94 8.59
CA MET A 90 -11.34 5.48 7.59
C MET A 90 -10.92 4.04 7.90
N VAL A 91 -11.08 3.14 6.93
CA VAL A 91 -10.54 1.78 6.96
C VAL A 91 -9.13 1.77 6.36
N ILE A 92 -8.22 1.04 6.98
CA ILE A 92 -6.86 0.83 6.49
C ILE A 92 -6.65 -0.67 6.42
N GLU A 93 -6.39 -1.19 5.23
CA GLU A 93 -6.08 -2.59 5.00
C GLU A 93 -4.59 -2.76 4.72
N VAL A 94 -3.96 -3.69 5.42
CA VAL A 94 -2.52 -3.92 5.41
C VAL A 94 -2.24 -5.22 4.67
N GLN A 95 -1.83 -5.11 3.41
CA GLN A 95 -1.72 -6.24 2.50
C GLN A 95 -0.27 -6.72 2.37
N ASN A 96 -0.04 -7.98 2.76
CA ASN A 96 1.26 -8.64 2.63
C ASN A 96 1.33 -9.56 1.40
N SER A 97 0.39 -10.49 1.26
CA SER A 97 0.43 -11.49 0.18
C SER A 97 -0.21 -10.99 -1.12
N PRO A 98 -0.01 -11.71 -2.25
CA PRO A 98 -0.69 -11.39 -3.50
C PRO A 98 -2.22 -11.41 -3.35
N MET A 99 -2.87 -10.44 -4.00
CA MET A 99 -4.32 -10.30 -4.02
C MET A 99 -4.81 -10.31 -5.48
N THR A 100 -5.99 -10.88 -5.71
CA THR A 100 -6.62 -10.88 -7.04
C THR A 100 -7.38 -9.58 -7.31
N GLU A 101 -7.56 -9.21 -8.58
CA GLU A 101 -8.35 -8.02 -8.94
C GLU A 101 -9.81 -8.11 -8.46
N LYS A 102 -10.39 -9.31 -8.46
CA LYS A 102 -11.75 -9.55 -7.94
C LYS A 102 -11.82 -9.27 -6.44
N GLU A 103 -10.83 -9.73 -5.68
CA GLU A 103 -10.77 -9.51 -4.24
C GLU A 103 -10.55 -8.02 -3.90
N LEU A 104 -9.65 -7.35 -4.63
CA LEU A 104 -9.44 -5.91 -4.52
C LEU A 104 -10.78 -5.16 -4.69
N ALA A 105 -11.48 -5.40 -5.80
CA ALA A 105 -12.74 -4.73 -6.11
C ALA A 105 -13.83 -5.02 -5.06
N LEU A 106 -13.94 -6.27 -4.59
CA LEU A 106 -14.90 -6.64 -3.55
C LEU A 106 -14.64 -5.88 -2.24
N ARG A 107 -13.40 -5.84 -1.78
CA ARG A 107 -13.04 -5.14 -0.53
C ARG A 107 -13.23 -3.62 -0.67
N GLU A 108 -12.83 -3.05 -1.80
CA GLU A 108 -12.98 -1.61 -2.04
C GLU A 108 -14.45 -1.16 -2.10
N ASN A 109 -15.32 -1.96 -2.73
CA ASN A 109 -16.76 -1.70 -2.73
C ASN A 109 -17.37 -1.88 -1.34
N PHE A 110 -16.93 -2.90 -0.61
CA PHE A 110 -17.46 -3.22 0.71
C PHE A 110 -17.19 -2.11 1.73
N TYR A 111 -15.95 -1.63 1.83
CA TYR A 111 -15.59 -0.61 2.81
C TYR A 111 -15.87 0.83 2.35
N GLY A 112 -15.75 1.11 1.05
CA GLY A 112 -15.93 2.44 0.47
C GLY A 112 -14.82 3.42 0.84
N LYS A 113 -14.81 3.92 2.09
CA LYS A 113 -13.81 4.88 2.61
C LYS A 113 -12.61 4.14 3.20
N MET A 114 -11.63 3.83 2.35
CA MET A 114 -10.43 3.11 2.76
C MET A 114 -9.16 3.53 2.01
N PHE A 115 -8.01 3.09 2.50
CA PHE A 115 -6.77 3.02 1.73
C PHE A 115 -5.99 1.74 2.04
N TRP A 116 -5.10 1.38 1.12
CA TRP A 116 -4.23 0.21 1.23
C TRP A 116 -2.83 0.60 1.70
N VAL A 117 -2.25 -0.23 2.56
CA VAL A 117 -0.80 -0.26 2.81
C VAL A 117 -0.25 -1.59 2.35
N VAL A 118 0.66 -1.58 1.38
CA VAL A 118 1.20 -2.77 0.73
C VAL A 118 2.63 -3.01 1.19
N ASN A 119 2.92 -4.26 1.61
CA ASN A 119 4.28 -4.65 1.96
C ASN A 119 5.17 -4.65 0.70
N GLY A 120 6.09 -3.70 0.63
CA GLY A 120 7.06 -3.55 -0.45
C GLY A 120 8.32 -4.39 -0.30
N HIS A 121 8.53 -5.05 0.86
CA HIS A 121 9.81 -5.68 1.18
C HIS A 121 10.26 -6.71 0.14
N GLU A 122 9.34 -7.56 -0.34
CA GLU A 122 9.65 -8.62 -1.32
C GLU A 122 10.06 -8.10 -2.71
N PHE A 123 9.67 -6.87 -3.06
CA PHE A 123 9.93 -6.29 -4.38
C PHE A 123 10.74 -4.98 -4.32
N LYS A 124 11.25 -4.59 -3.15
CA LYS A 124 12.10 -3.39 -2.98
C LYS A 124 13.27 -3.35 -3.97
N ASN A 125 13.95 -4.48 -4.17
CA ASN A 125 15.08 -4.58 -5.10
C ASN A 125 14.69 -4.55 -6.59
N ASN A 126 13.38 -4.64 -6.88
CA ASN A 126 12.80 -4.62 -8.22
C ASN A 126 12.02 -3.30 -8.48
N PHE A 127 11.97 -2.39 -7.52
CA PHE A 127 11.27 -1.12 -7.61
C PHE A 127 12.27 0.03 -7.57
N TYR A 128 12.41 0.75 -8.67
CA TYR A 128 13.38 1.82 -8.84
C TYR A 128 12.67 3.17 -8.81
N ILE A 129 13.01 4.00 -7.83
CA ILE A 129 12.59 5.40 -7.81
C ILE A 129 13.47 6.17 -8.79
N LEU A 130 12.83 6.90 -9.71
CA LEU A 130 13.48 7.62 -10.81
C LEU A 130 13.34 9.13 -10.60
N SER A 131 13.29 9.90 -11.69
CA SER A 131 13.37 11.36 -11.64
C SER A 131 12.21 11.97 -10.86
N LYS A 132 12.49 13.11 -10.22
CA LYS A 132 11.46 13.97 -9.63
C LYS A 132 10.48 14.42 -10.70
N LEU A 133 9.22 14.52 -10.32
CA LEU A 133 8.19 15.19 -11.08
C LEU A 133 7.68 16.40 -10.27
N PRO A 134 7.31 17.49 -10.94
CA PRO A 134 6.72 18.65 -10.29
C PRO A 134 5.30 18.36 -9.79
N ASN A 135 4.66 19.36 -9.19
CA ASN A 135 3.24 19.31 -8.87
C ASN A 135 2.41 19.29 -10.18
N PRO A 136 1.65 18.22 -10.47
CA PRO A 136 0.84 18.13 -11.69
C PRO A 136 -0.27 19.19 -11.76
N SER A 137 -0.65 19.78 -10.63
CA SER A 137 -1.64 20.87 -10.58
C SER A 137 -1.07 22.25 -10.87
N CYS A 138 0.25 22.39 -11.01
CA CYS A 138 0.89 23.67 -11.33
C CYS A 138 0.57 24.12 -12.76
N SER A 139 0.19 25.38 -12.94
CA SER A 139 -0.20 25.95 -14.23
C SER A 139 0.89 25.84 -15.29
N PHE A 140 2.16 25.98 -14.92
CA PHE A 140 3.30 25.87 -15.83
C PHE A 140 3.38 24.49 -16.51
N PHE A 141 2.95 23.43 -15.82
CA PHE A 141 3.07 22.05 -16.31
C PHE A 141 1.79 21.54 -17.00
N LYS A 142 0.73 22.35 -17.12
CA LYS A 142 -0.52 21.91 -17.78
C LYS A 142 -0.33 21.52 -19.24
N ASP A 143 0.57 22.24 -19.92
CA ASP A 143 0.91 22.03 -21.33
C ASP A 143 2.19 21.21 -21.49
N ILE A 144 2.65 20.52 -20.43
CA ILE A 144 3.86 19.70 -20.44
C ILE A 144 3.48 18.28 -20.03
N SER A 145 3.90 17.31 -20.84
CA SER A 145 3.75 15.90 -20.51
C SER A 145 5.14 15.26 -20.38
N PHE A 146 5.32 14.43 -19.35
CA PHE A 146 6.57 13.72 -19.10
C PHE A 146 6.53 12.31 -19.69
N PHE A 147 7.69 11.82 -20.15
CA PHE A 147 7.81 10.43 -20.59
C PHE A 147 8.15 9.50 -19.43
N GLN A 148 7.51 8.33 -19.43
CA GLN A 148 7.88 7.22 -18.57
C GLN A 148 9.36 6.86 -18.77
N GLN A 149 10.09 6.74 -17.66
CA GLN A 149 11.46 6.23 -17.67
C GLN A 149 11.44 4.72 -17.42
N VAL A 150 12.19 3.98 -18.24
CA VAL A 150 12.41 2.54 -18.05
C VAL A 150 13.89 2.30 -17.89
N VAL A 151 14.27 1.62 -16.83
CA VAL A 151 15.66 1.36 -16.50
C VAL A 151 16.22 0.30 -17.46
N THR A 152 17.34 0.60 -18.12
CA THR A 152 18.01 -0.37 -19.00
C THR A 152 18.95 -1.26 -18.18
N ARG A 153 18.75 -2.58 -18.31
CA ARG A 153 19.47 -3.62 -17.56
C ARG A 153 20.44 -4.34 -18.49
N TYR A 154 21.74 -4.09 -18.35
CA TYR A 154 22.75 -4.77 -19.18
C TYR A 154 23.01 -6.20 -18.71
N LYS A 155 23.37 -7.09 -19.65
CA LYS A 155 23.57 -8.54 -19.41
C LYS A 155 24.56 -8.86 -18.26
N ASN A 156 25.50 -7.96 -17.96
CA ASN A 156 26.49 -8.14 -16.89
C ASN A 156 25.97 -7.77 -15.47
N LYS A 157 24.65 -7.62 -15.28
CA LYS A 157 23.89 -7.48 -14.00
C LYS A 157 24.33 -6.40 -12.99
N LYS A 158 25.48 -5.74 -13.17
CA LYS A 158 26.01 -4.69 -12.28
C LYS A 158 25.81 -3.27 -12.81
N ASN A 159 25.70 -3.10 -14.12
CA ASN A 159 25.48 -1.77 -14.71
C ASN A 159 23.99 -1.58 -15.01
N ILE A 160 23.41 -0.57 -14.37
CA ILE A 160 22.04 -0.13 -14.56
C ILE A 160 22.11 1.27 -15.16
N TYR A 161 21.50 1.47 -16.34
CA TYR A 161 21.40 2.81 -16.93
C TYR A 161 20.04 3.42 -16.64
N TYR A 162 20.10 4.62 -16.06
CA TYR A 162 18.97 5.46 -15.77
C TYR A 162 18.87 6.51 -16.90
N PRO A 163 17.90 6.39 -17.81
CA PRO A 163 17.74 7.37 -18.88
C PRO A 163 17.42 8.75 -18.28
N PRO A 164 17.80 9.88 -18.91
CA PRO A 164 17.39 11.20 -18.42
C PRO A 164 15.86 11.38 -18.54
N LEU A 165 15.28 12.21 -17.66
CA LEU A 165 13.88 12.62 -17.78
C LEU A 165 13.69 13.43 -19.06
N ARG A 166 12.56 13.20 -19.73
CA ARG A 166 12.19 13.89 -20.96
C ARG A 166 10.73 14.33 -20.90
N PHE A 167 10.42 15.37 -21.66
CA PHE A 167 9.08 15.93 -21.75
C PHE A 167 8.78 16.39 -23.18
N PHE A 168 7.51 16.64 -23.47
CA PHE A 168 7.05 17.33 -24.67
C PHE A 168 6.03 18.38 -24.28
N LYS A 169 5.83 19.37 -25.15
CA LYS A 169 4.73 20.33 -25.00
C LYS A 169 3.47 19.77 -25.65
N LYS A 170 2.31 19.92 -25.02
CA LYS A 170 1.01 19.61 -25.63
C LYS A 170 0.75 20.58 -26.82
N PRO A 171 -0.01 20.19 -27.86
CA PRO A 171 -0.89 19.02 -27.97
C PRO A 171 -0.23 17.78 -28.57
N TYR A 172 1.08 17.77 -28.85
CA TYR A 172 1.75 16.62 -29.44
C TYR A 172 1.47 15.37 -28.60
N LEU A 173 0.99 14.30 -29.22
CA LEU A 173 0.71 13.04 -28.52
C LEU A 173 2.03 12.30 -28.25
N HIS A 174 1.98 11.39 -27.28
CA HIS A 174 3.07 10.59 -26.71
C HIS A 174 3.96 9.80 -27.71
N ASN A 175 3.72 9.93 -29.02
CA ASN A 175 4.34 9.20 -30.12
C ASN A 175 5.18 10.05 -31.09
N ASP A 176 5.25 11.38 -30.93
CA ASP A 176 6.17 12.21 -31.71
C ASP A 176 7.51 12.38 -30.99
N PHE A 177 8.43 11.44 -31.23
CA PHE A 177 9.75 11.44 -30.62
C PHE A 177 10.65 12.61 -31.07
N ASN A 178 10.31 13.31 -32.15
CA ASN A 178 11.12 14.41 -32.68
C ASN A 178 11.05 15.65 -31.77
N GLU A 179 9.92 15.84 -31.08
CA GLU A 179 9.69 17.00 -30.20
C GLU A 179 10.08 16.75 -28.74
N MET A 180 10.67 15.59 -28.46
CA MET A 180 11.01 15.18 -27.10
C MET A 180 12.22 15.95 -26.57
N GLN A 181 11.99 16.79 -25.56
CA GLN A 181 12.99 17.65 -24.94
C GLN A 181 13.55 17.02 -23.66
N PRO A 182 14.85 17.20 -23.37
CA PRO A 182 15.43 16.77 -22.11
C PRO A 182 15.01 17.71 -20.97
N ALA A 183 14.59 17.14 -19.84
CA ALA A 183 14.00 17.90 -18.73
C ALA A 183 14.97 18.82 -17.99
N TYR A 184 16.30 18.67 -18.18
CA TYR A 184 17.27 19.61 -17.61
C TYR A 184 17.02 21.06 -18.06
N ARG A 185 16.36 21.26 -19.21
CA ARG A 185 15.98 22.58 -19.74
C ARG A 185 14.95 23.32 -18.88
N ILE A 186 14.20 22.60 -18.05
CA ILE A 186 13.18 23.12 -17.15
C ILE A 186 13.43 22.67 -15.70
N GLN A 187 14.69 22.34 -15.36
CA GLN A 187 15.04 21.76 -14.07
C GLN A 187 14.67 22.66 -12.90
N ASN A 188 14.93 23.97 -13.01
CA ASN A 188 14.59 24.94 -11.96
C ASN A 188 13.08 24.94 -11.69
N GLN A 189 12.25 24.96 -12.72
CA GLN A 189 10.79 24.91 -12.58
C GLN A 189 10.33 23.59 -11.95
N ILE A 190 11.00 22.47 -12.27
CA ILE A 190 10.72 21.17 -11.64
C ILE A 190 11.02 21.22 -10.15
N ASP A 191 12.19 21.72 -9.77
CA ASP A 191 12.64 21.76 -8.37
C ASP A 191 11.81 22.74 -7.53
N GLU A 192 11.47 23.92 -8.06
CA GLU A 192 10.61 24.91 -7.40
C GLU A 192 9.18 24.40 -7.17
N ASN A 193 8.69 23.49 -8.02
CA ASN A 193 7.34 22.92 -7.93
C ASN A 193 7.32 21.48 -7.40
N TYR A 194 8.44 20.99 -6.87
CA TYR A 194 8.54 19.60 -6.41
C TYR A 194 7.77 19.38 -5.10
N VAL A 195 6.78 18.49 -5.14
CA VAL A 195 5.94 18.12 -3.98
C VAL A 195 6.00 16.62 -3.65
N GLY A 196 7.13 15.99 -3.99
CA GLY A 196 7.40 14.60 -3.63
C GLY A 196 7.07 13.56 -4.72
N HIS A 197 6.58 13.96 -5.89
CA HIS A 197 6.29 13.03 -6.99
C HIS A 197 7.56 12.53 -7.67
N HIS A 198 7.58 11.26 -8.03
CA HIS A 198 8.67 10.62 -8.77
C HIS A 198 8.11 9.67 -9.81
N LEU A 199 8.79 9.58 -10.95
CA LEU A 199 8.68 8.40 -11.80
C LEU A 199 9.25 7.18 -11.08
N PHE A 200 8.82 6.00 -11.50
CA PHE A 200 9.39 4.75 -11.02
C PHE A 200 9.44 3.72 -12.17
N ASP A 201 10.33 2.76 -12.07
CA ASP A 201 10.29 1.52 -12.85
C ASP A 201 10.11 0.34 -11.90
N TRP A 202 9.11 -0.50 -12.15
CA TRP A 202 8.83 -1.68 -11.32
C TRP A 202 8.95 -2.93 -12.18
N LYS A 203 10.03 -3.69 -11.96
CA LYS A 203 10.23 -4.98 -12.61
C LYS A 203 9.25 -6.01 -12.05
N ASN A 204 8.52 -6.68 -12.96
CA ASN A 204 7.46 -7.63 -12.63
C ASN A 204 6.43 -6.99 -11.68
N PRO A 205 5.74 -5.93 -12.12
CA PRO A 205 4.87 -5.18 -11.23
C PRO A 205 3.67 -6.03 -10.83
N ARG A 206 3.20 -5.83 -9.60
CA ARG A 206 1.94 -6.41 -9.13
C ARG A 206 0.79 -5.55 -9.70
N TYR A 207 0.39 -5.86 -10.94
CA TYR A 207 -0.55 -5.04 -11.74
C TYR A 207 -1.90 -4.76 -11.05
N VAL A 208 -2.33 -5.62 -10.12
CA VAL A 208 -3.54 -5.42 -9.32
C VAL A 208 -3.58 -4.03 -8.66
N TRP A 209 -2.44 -3.51 -8.20
CA TRP A 209 -2.39 -2.21 -7.52
C TRP A 209 -2.57 -1.02 -8.46
N PHE A 210 -2.36 -1.18 -9.76
CA PHE A 210 -2.69 -0.13 -10.74
C PHE A 210 -4.19 -0.07 -11.05
N LYS A 211 -4.96 -1.06 -10.60
CA LYS A 211 -6.42 -1.13 -10.77
C LYS A 211 -7.20 -0.62 -9.55
N SER A 212 -6.52 -0.33 -8.44
CA SER A 212 -7.15 0.17 -7.23
C SER A 212 -7.79 1.52 -7.46
N GLU A 213 -9.05 1.67 -7.03
CA GLU A 213 -9.75 2.95 -7.01
C GLU A 213 -9.49 3.72 -5.72
N LYS A 214 -8.88 3.06 -4.73
CA LYS A 214 -8.51 3.62 -3.43
C LYS A 214 -7.03 3.98 -3.39
N PRO A 215 -6.59 4.87 -2.49
CA PRO A 215 -5.18 5.18 -2.35
C PRO A 215 -4.36 3.93 -1.98
N VAL A 216 -3.23 3.72 -2.66
CA VAL A 216 -2.30 2.61 -2.38
C VAL A 216 -0.97 3.18 -1.92
N PHE A 217 -0.56 2.87 -0.70
CA PHE A 217 0.74 3.25 -0.15
C PHE A 217 1.65 2.04 -0.08
N ILE A 218 2.80 2.09 -0.75
CA ILE A 218 3.82 1.05 -0.67
C ILE A 218 4.78 1.37 0.47
N ASP A 219 4.99 0.41 1.36
CA ASP A 219 5.92 0.51 2.49
C ASP A 219 7.15 -0.36 2.24
N PHE A 220 8.33 0.27 2.11
CA PHE A 220 9.61 -0.44 1.96
C PHE A 220 10.37 -0.62 3.30
N GLY A 221 9.69 -0.39 4.43
CA GLY A 221 10.25 -0.52 5.78
C GLY A 221 10.97 0.73 6.27
N GLU A 222 10.70 1.90 5.68
CA GLU A 222 11.32 3.18 6.00
C GLU A 222 10.27 4.17 6.54
N ASP A 223 10.69 5.38 6.91
CA ASP A 223 9.79 6.46 7.39
C ASP A 223 8.97 7.11 6.27
N ILE A 224 9.21 6.69 5.03
CA ILE A 224 8.53 7.18 3.82
C ILE A 224 7.69 6.05 3.23
N LEU A 225 6.44 6.40 2.94
CA LEU A 225 5.55 5.61 2.11
C LEU A 225 5.52 6.18 0.71
N TRP A 226 5.31 5.31 -0.27
CA TRP A 226 5.19 5.69 -1.68
C TRP A 226 3.75 5.54 -2.12
N TRP A 227 3.05 6.65 -2.26
CA TRP A 227 1.68 6.67 -2.75
C TRP A 227 1.68 6.45 -4.26
N LEU A 228 1.27 5.26 -4.69
CA LEU A 228 1.11 4.88 -6.09
C LEU A 228 -0.16 5.52 -6.67
N LYS A 229 0.00 6.28 -7.76
CA LYS A 229 -1.12 7.02 -8.37
C LYS A 229 -0.82 7.41 -9.83
N LYS A 230 -1.88 7.73 -10.57
CA LYS A 230 -1.75 8.49 -11.82
C LYS A 230 -1.22 9.88 -11.52
N TYR A 231 -0.27 10.33 -12.33
CA TYR A 231 0.37 11.64 -12.22
C TYR A 231 -0.53 12.73 -12.78
N ASP A 232 -1.06 12.52 -13.99
CA ASP A 232 -1.90 13.47 -14.73
C ASP A 232 -2.95 12.73 -15.59
N ASP A 233 -3.50 13.43 -16.58
CA ASP A 233 -4.51 12.95 -17.53
C ASP A 233 -3.96 12.01 -18.63
N THR A 234 -2.65 11.76 -18.65
CA THR A 234 -1.98 10.94 -19.68
C THR A 234 -1.82 9.46 -19.29
N ASP A 235 -2.45 9.04 -18.19
CA ASP A 235 -2.25 7.73 -17.55
C ASP A 235 -0.81 7.44 -17.10
N LEU A 236 0.08 8.44 -17.12
CA LEU A 236 1.43 8.32 -16.58
C LEU A 236 1.35 7.98 -15.09
N MET A 237 1.99 6.88 -14.69
CA MET A 237 2.03 6.46 -13.28
C MET A 237 3.20 7.11 -12.56
N CYS A 238 2.98 7.48 -11.31
CA CYS A 238 4.02 7.99 -10.42
C CYS A 238 3.87 7.42 -9.01
N VAL A 239 4.88 7.66 -8.19
CA VAL A 239 4.77 7.54 -6.75
C VAL A 239 5.03 8.88 -6.08
N GLN A 240 4.24 9.21 -5.08
CA GLN A 240 4.44 10.41 -4.26
C GLN A 240 4.97 10.03 -2.88
N LYS A 241 6.03 10.70 -2.42
CA LYS A 241 6.55 10.54 -1.06
C LYS A 241 5.54 11.03 -0.03
N ILE A 242 5.23 10.17 0.94
CA ILE A 242 4.36 10.48 2.07
C ILE A 242 5.10 10.13 3.35
N CYS A 243 5.15 11.07 4.30
CA CYS A 243 5.73 10.79 5.61
C CYS A 243 4.80 9.83 6.38
N LYS A 244 5.34 8.66 6.74
CA LYS A 244 4.63 7.57 7.42
C LYS A 244 4.01 8.04 8.73
N GLN A 245 4.80 8.71 9.57
CA GLN A 245 4.34 9.30 10.82
C GLN A 245 3.18 10.28 10.62
N LYS A 246 3.26 11.18 9.63
CA LYS A 246 2.18 12.14 9.35
C LYS A 246 0.91 11.44 8.89
N LEU A 247 1.02 10.40 8.06
CA LEU A 247 -0.15 9.63 7.61
C LEU A 247 -0.82 8.90 8.78
N ILE A 248 -0.03 8.24 9.63
CA ILE A 248 -0.53 7.52 10.81
C ILE A 248 -1.22 8.48 11.78
N ARG A 249 -0.56 9.58 12.16
CA ARG A 249 -1.12 10.59 13.08
C ARG A 249 -2.39 11.24 12.56
N LYS A 250 -2.44 11.56 11.26
CA LYS A 250 -3.65 12.09 10.60
C LYS A 250 -4.86 11.15 10.74
N ASN A 251 -4.60 9.86 10.90
CA ASN A 251 -5.62 8.81 11.02
C ASN A 251 -5.81 8.34 12.48
N GLY A 252 -5.31 9.08 13.47
CA GLY A 252 -5.52 8.78 14.89
C GLY A 252 -4.63 7.68 15.45
N GLY A 253 -3.56 7.33 14.75
CA GLY A 253 -2.52 6.44 15.26
C GLY A 253 -1.33 7.19 15.86
N GLU A 254 -0.45 6.45 16.52
CA GLU A 254 0.80 6.91 17.11
C GLU A 254 1.97 6.18 16.44
N TYR A 255 2.94 6.96 15.97
CA TYR A 255 4.18 6.44 15.38
C TYR A 255 5.31 6.83 16.32
N MET A 256 5.81 5.83 17.04
CA MET A 256 6.93 5.91 17.99
C MET A 256 8.26 5.82 17.27
#